data_AF-A0A1K9ZB46-F1
#
_entry.id   AF-A0A1K9ZB46-F1
#
_cell.length_a   1.000
_cell.length_b   1.000
_cell.length_c   1.000
_cell.angle_alpha   90.00
_cell.angle_beta   90.00
_cell.angle_gamma   90.00
#
_symmetry.space_group_name_H-M   'P 1'
#
loop_
_entity.id
_entity.type
_entity.pdbx_description
1 polymer ?
#
loop_
_entity_poly.entity_id
_entity_poly.type
_entity_poly.pdbx_seq_one_letter_code
_entity_poly.pdbx_strand_id
1 'polypeptide(L)' 'MYETGHGVAQSYSDAINWYRKAAEQENIYAQTNLGDMYKKGLGVTKNNSEALIWYSKAAEQGYLKAKRRLKYLDGI' A
#
# COMPACT_ATOMS: atom_id res chain seq x y z
N MET A 1 2.90 24.47 -21.74
CA MET A 1 3.59 23.18 -21.91
C MET A 1 3.65 22.50 -20.56
N TYR A 2 2.70 21.61 -20.25
CA TYR A 2 2.76 20.76 -19.06
C TYR A 2 3.61 19.53 -19.41
N GLU A 3 4.91 19.76 -19.53
CA GLU A 3 5.89 18.74 -19.85
C GLU A 3 5.92 17.68 -18.74
N THR A 4 5.45 16.49 -19.09
CA THR A 4 5.89 15.20 -18.55
C THR A 4 5.65 14.97 -17.04
N GLY A 5 4.58 14.23 -16.72
CA GLY A 5 4.51 13.38 -15.51
C GLY A 5 3.65 13.82 -14.32
N HIS A 6 2.88 14.91 -14.43
CA HIS A 6 2.38 15.62 -13.24
C HIS A 6 0.95 15.28 -12.76
N GLY A 7 0.30 14.21 -13.27
CA GLY A 7 -1.02 13.80 -12.77
C GLY A 7 -0.98 12.67 -11.73
N VAL A 8 0.03 11.81 -11.82
CA VAL A 8 -0.02 10.50 -11.14
C VAL A 8 0.60 10.55 -9.74
N ALA A 9 1.74 11.25 -9.58
CA ALA A 9 2.37 11.40 -8.27
C ALA A 9 1.49 12.17 -7.28
N GLN A 10 0.85 13.27 -7.73
CA GLN A 10 -0.06 14.07 -6.91
C GLN A 10 -1.32 13.26 -6.52
N SER A 11 -1.87 12.50 -7.47
CA SER A 11 -2.99 11.59 -7.20
C SER A 11 -2.62 10.50 -6.20
N TYR A 12 -1.40 9.96 -6.23
CA TYR A 12 -0.96 8.96 -5.25
C TYR A 12 -0.75 9.55 -3.84
N SER A 13 -0.24 10.78 -3.72
CA SER A 13 -0.12 11.43 -2.40
C SER A 13 -1.48 11.69 -1.75
N ASP A 14 -2.53 11.97 -2.53
CA ASP A 14 -3.88 12.09 -2.00
C ASP A 14 -4.50 10.72 -1.73
N ALA A 15 -4.32 9.76 -2.65
CA ALA A 15 -4.85 8.41 -2.52
C ALA A 15 -4.31 7.70 -1.27
N ILE A 16 -3.04 7.92 -0.90
CA ILE A 16 -2.48 7.25 0.28
C ILE A 16 -3.15 7.70 1.57
N ASN A 17 -3.54 8.97 1.67
CA ASN A 17 -4.25 9.48 2.83
C ASN A 17 -5.64 8.83 2.95
N TRP A 18 -6.35 8.66 1.83
CA TRP A 18 -7.64 7.96 1.80
C TRP A 18 -7.51 6.48 2.13
N TYR A 19 -6.51 5.79 1.54
CA TYR A 19 -6.26 4.40 1.86
C TYR A 19 -5.84 4.20 3.31
N ARG A 20 -5.08 5.12 3.91
CA ARG A 20 -4.73 5.07 5.34
C ARG A 20 -5.98 5.13 6.21
N LYS A 21 -6.86 6.11 6.00
CA LYS A 21 -8.11 6.22 6.76
C LYS A 21 -8.98 4.97 6.65
N ALA A 22 -9.11 4.41 5.44
CA ALA A 22 -9.87 3.19 5.24
C ALA A 22 -9.17 1.95 5.85
N ALA A 23 -7.84 1.88 5.77
CA ALA A 23 -7.04 0.79 6.31
C ALA A 23 -7.06 0.76 7.85
N GLU A 24 -7.14 1.93 8.48
CA GLU A 24 -7.35 2.11 9.93
C GLU A 24 -8.75 1.66 10.36
N GLN A 25 -9.76 1.72 9.47
CA GLN A 25 -11.09 1.14 9.67
C GLN A 25 -11.15 -0.35 9.27
N GLU A 26 -10.01 -1.03 9.34
CA GLU A 26 -9.86 -2.45 9.03
C GLU A 26 -10.23 -2.86 7.60
N ASN A 27 -10.35 -1.92 6.66
CA ASN A 27 -10.65 -2.27 5.28
C ASN A 27 -9.50 -3.05 4.62
N ILE A 28 -9.72 -4.34 4.41
CA ILE A 28 -8.75 -5.28 3.84
C ILE A 28 -8.16 -4.80 2.51
N TYR A 29 -9.01 -4.24 1.62
CA TYR A 29 -8.57 -3.76 0.32
C TYR A 29 -7.67 -2.53 0.47
N ALA A 30 -8.03 -1.61 1.35
CA ALA A 30 -7.24 -0.42 1.65
C ALA A 30 -5.90 -0.76 2.29
N GLN A 31 -5.86 -1.66 3.28
CA GLN A 31 -4.63 -2.16 3.89
C GLN A 31 -3.70 -2.76 2.84
N THR A 32 -4.26 -3.57 1.94
CA THR A 32 -3.47 -4.20 0.88
C THR A 32 -2.94 -3.19 -0.14
N ASN A 33 -3.75 -2.20 -0.54
CA ASN A 33 -3.32 -1.16 -1.47
C ASN A 33 -2.26 -0.25 -0.84
N LEU A 34 -2.42 0.08 0.45
CA LEU A 34 -1.47 0.87 1.21
C LEU A 34 -0.10 0.17 1.29
N GLY A 35 -0.10 -1.15 1.51
CA GLY A 35 1.11 -1.95 1.43
C GLY A 35 1.78 -1.92 0.05
N ASP A 36 0.99 -1.93 -1.04
CA ASP A 36 1.55 -1.83 -2.40
C ASP A 36 2.14 -0.44 -2.67
N MET A 37 1.52 0.62 -2.15
CA MET A 37 2.02 1.99 -2.26
C MET A 37 3.35 2.16 -1.53
N TYR A 38 3.47 1.64 -0.30
CA TYR A 38 4.73 1.65 0.44
C TYR A 38 5.80 0.77 -0.23
N LYS A 39 5.46 -0.40 -0.77
CA LYS A 39 6.42 -1.25 -1.50
C LYS A 39 6.97 -0.56 -2.76
N LYS A 40 6.12 0.18 -3.47
CA LYS A 40 6.46 0.79 -4.76
C LYS A 40 6.93 2.24 -4.64
N GLY A 41 6.75 2.88 -3.49
CA GLY A 41 7.02 4.30 -3.30
C GLY A 41 6.04 5.20 -4.05
N LEU A 42 4.76 4.82 -4.10
CA LEU A 42 3.73 5.60 -4.81
C LEU A 42 3.08 6.59 -3.85
N GLY A 43 3.33 7.89 -4.06
CA GLY A 43 2.79 8.95 -3.19
C GLY A 43 3.42 9.00 -1.79
N VAL A 44 4.36 8.10 -1.49
CA VAL A 44 5.20 8.06 -0.29
C VAL A 44 6.57 7.52 -0.62
N THR A 45 7.53 7.77 0.28
CA THR A 45 8.82 7.10 0.25
C THR A 45 8.62 5.58 0.34
N LYS A 46 9.30 4.85 -0.55
CA LYS A 46 9.30 3.39 -0.53
C LYS A 46 9.76 2.88 0.83
N ASN A 47 8.96 2.04 1.47
CA ASN A 47 9.23 1.43 2.76
C ASN A 47 8.67 0.01 2.81
N ASN A 48 9.56 -0.98 2.72
CA ASN A 48 9.14 -2.38 2.75
C ASN A 48 8.64 -2.82 4.14
N SER A 49 9.20 -2.28 5.23
CA SER A 49 8.74 -2.59 6.59
C SER A 49 7.31 -2.14 6.81
N GLU A 50 6.97 -0.94 6.34
CA GLU A 50 5.60 -0.43 6.41
C GLU A 50 4.65 -1.25 5.53
N ALA A 51 5.11 -1.67 4.35
CA ALA A 51 4.36 -2.57 3.49
C ALA A 51 4.04 -3.91 4.18
N LEU A 52 5.00 -4.51 4.89
CA LEU A 52 4.79 -5.72 5.68
C LEU A 52 3.70 -5.51 6.74
N ILE A 53 3.76 -4.42 7.51
CA ILE A 53 2.77 -4.12 8.55
C ILE A 53 1.35 -4.12 7.97
N TRP A 54 1.15 -3.42 6.86
CA TRP A 54 -0.18 -3.33 6.24
C TRP A 54 -0.65 -4.64 5.61
N TYR A 55 0.24 -5.42 5.00
CA TYR A 55 -0.11 -6.75 4.52
C TYR A 55 -0.38 -7.74 5.65
N SER A 56 0.33 -7.65 6.78
CA SER A 56 0.08 -8.50 7.96
C SER A 56 -1.30 -8.27 8.52
N LYS A 57 -1.72 -7.01 8.70
CA LYS A 57 -3.10 -6.67 9.11
C LYS A 57 -4.15 -7.27 8.17
N ALA A 58 -3.95 -7.16 6.85
CA ALA A 58 -4.89 -7.74 5.89
C ALA A 58 -4.87 -9.28 5.89
N ALA A 59 -3.70 -9.88 6.13
CA ALA A 59 -3.52 -11.33 6.22
C ALA A 59 -4.15 -11.93 7.49
N GLU A 60 -4.09 -11.22 8.62
CA GLU A 60 -4.74 -11.57 9.88
C GLU A 60 -6.26 -11.64 9.72
N GLN A 61 -6.83 -10.76 8.91
CA GLN A 61 -8.25 -10.80 8.50
C GLN A 61 -8.57 -11.92 7.48
N GLY A 62 -7.63 -12.80 7.16
CA GLY A 62 -7.84 -13.94 6.27
C GLY A 62 -7.63 -13.65 4.79
N TYR A 63 -7.14 -12.45 4.41
CA TYR A 63 -6.98 -12.12 2.99
C TYR A 63 -5.79 -12.82 2.35
N LEU A 64 -6.07 -13.83 1.52
CA LEU A 64 -5.05 -14.65 0.86
C LEU A 64 -4.11 -13.85 -0.04
N LYS A 65 -4.59 -12.76 -0.68
CA LYS A 65 -3.73 -11.92 -1.52
C LYS A 65 -2.69 -11.17 -0.70
N ALA A 66 -3.03 -10.73 0.52
CA ALA A 66 -2.06 -10.11 1.41
C ALA A 66 -1.03 -11.13 1.91
N LYS A 67 -1.46 -12.35 2.27
CA LYS A 67 -0.54 -13.46 2.61
C LYS A 67 0.47 -13.77 1.51
N ARG A 68 0.03 -13.80 0.24
CA ARG A 68 0.96 -13.98 -0.89
C ARG A 68 1.94 -12.81 -1.00
N ARG A 69 1.46 -11.57 -0.88
CA ARG A 69 2.31 -10.37 -0.92
C ARG A 69 3.35 -10.35 0.20
N LEU A 70 3.02 -10.81 1.41
CA LEU A 70 3.97 -11.00 2.51
C LEU A 70 5.11 -11.95 2.13
N LYS A 71 4.78 -13.15 1.64
CA LYS A 71 5.79 -14.14 1.23
C LYS A 71 6.75 -13.58 0.17
N TYR A 72 6.20 -12.90 -0.85
CA TYR A 72 7.03 -12.25 -1.87
C TYR A 72 7.90 -11.12 -1.34
N LEU A 73 7.52 -10.47 -0.24
CA LEU A 73 8.28 -9.38 0.35
C LEU A 73 9.34 -9.86 1.34
N ASP A 74 9.05 -10.95 2.05
CA ASP A 74 9.92 -11.57 3.05
C ASP A 74 10.94 -12.54 2.40
N GLY A 75 10.75 -12.88 1.12
CA GLY A 75 11.68 -13.70 0.35
C GLY A 75 11.69 -15.19 0.73
N ILE A 76 10.63 -15.67 1.38
CA ILE A 76 10.46 -17.06 1.87
C ILE A 76 9.43 -17.82 1.02
#